data_AF-A0A1P8FGY9-F1
#
_entry.id   AF-A0A1P8FGY9-F1
#
_cell.length_a   1.000
_cell.length_b   1.000
_cell.length_c   1.000
_cell.angle_alpha   90.00
_cell.angle_beta   90.00
_cell.angle_gamma   90.00
#
_symmetry.space_group_name_H-M   'P 1'
#
loop_
_entity.id
_entity.type
_entity.pdbx_description
1 polymer ?
#
loop_
_entity_poly.entity_id
_entity_poly.type
_entity_poly.pdbx_seq_one_letter_code
_entity_poly.pdbx_strand_id
1 'polypeptide(L)'
;MKPAHLARLALLLLAVPMPASASFLSGEALDTMANVISWIVLIFVPIGAIVLFWLVHVMPEKIAEKNHHPQSAAIKTLCLLSLFFGGLLWPIAWLWAYTKPVAYRMAYGTDKHEHYYVHMAERAERGELDEEQLDHLRAEFFSMAERGALSDVLKAARDRTSKSVAGRAAPGPAASTSTTGGHA
;
A
#
# COMPACT_ATOMS: atom_id res chain seq x y z
N MET A 1 -18.15 -81.41 19.58
CA MET A 1 -18.48 -80.53 18.43
C MET A 1 -17.23 -79.70 18.12
N LYS A 2 -16.66 -79.80 16.91
CA LYS A 2 -15.31 -79.29 16.62
C LYS A 2 -15.27 -77.74 16.65
N PRO A 3 -14.22 -77.12 17.23
CA PRO A 3 -14.11 -75.66 17.41
C PRO A 3 -14.16 -74.88 16.09
N ALA A 4 -13.83 -75.54 14.97
CA ALA A 4 -13.94 -74.98 13.63
C ALA A 4 -15.37 -74.62 13.21
N HIS A 5 -16.40 -75.30 13.73
CA HIS A 5 -17.79 -74.97 13.40
C HIS A 5 -18.29 -73.76 14.19
N LEU A 6 -17.85 -73.60 15.44
CA LEU A 6 -18.16 -72.42 16.26
C LEU A 6 -17.49 -71.17 15.69
N ALA A 7 -16.23 -71.28 15.26
CA ALA A 7 -15.51 -70.19 14.61
C ALA A 7 -16.18 -69.77 13.29
N ARG A 8 -16.63 -70.74 12.48
CA ARG A 8 -17.36 -70.46 11.23
C ARG A 8 -18.72 -69.81 11.48
N LEU A 9 -19.44 -70.20 12.52
CA LEU A 9 -20.74 -69.62 12.86
C LEU A 9 -20.59 -68.18 13.40
N ALA A 10 -19.58 -67.93 14.23
CA ALA A 10 -19.26 -66.60 14.75
C ALA A 10 -18.82 -65.65 13.62
N LEU A 11 -18.02 -66.13 12.66
CA LEU A 11 -17.61 -65.35 11.49
C LEU A 11 -18.80 -65.04 10.57
N LEU A 12 -19.75 -65.96 10.43
CA LEU A 12 -20.98 -65.74 9.66
C LEU A 12 -21.93 -64.76 10.34
N LEU A 13 -21.98 -64.75 11.69
CA LEU A 13 -22.77 -63.78 12.46
C LEU A 13 -22.18 -62.36 12.40
N LEU A 14 -20.85 -62.23 12.33
CA LEU A 14 -20.16 -60.95 12.22
C LEU A 14 -20.25 -60.34 10.81
N ALA A 15 -20.52 -61.16 9.80
CA ALA A 15 -20.63 -60.75 8.40
C ALA A 15 -22.06 -60.33 7.99
N VAL A 16 -23.03 -60.38 8.91
CA VAL A 16 -24.38 -59.85 8.65
C VAL A 16 -24.33 -58.33 8.83
N PRO A 17 -24.52 -57.52 7.78
CA PRO A 17 -24.61 -56.08 7.92
C PRO A 17 -25.88 -55.76 8.72
N MET A 18 -25.72 -55.41 10.00
CA MET A 18 -26.80 -54.82 10.77
C MET A 18 -27.15 -53.47 10.14
N PRO A 19 -28.43 -53.19 9.79
CA PRO A 19 -28.83 -51.85 9.42
C PRO A 19 -28.72 -50.97 10.67
N ALA A 20 -27.62 -50.23 10.77
CA ALA A 20 -27.40 -49.22 11.81
C ALA A 20 -28.39 -48.07 11.59
N SER A 21 -29.61 -48.25 12.08
CA SER A 21 -30.69 -47.27 12.03
C SER A 21 -30.56 -46.33 13.21
N ALA A 22 -29.57 -45.43 13.16
CA ALA A 22 -29.39 -44.37 14.17
C ALA A 22 -29.84 -42.97 13.67
N SER A 23 -30.29 -42.85 12.42
CA SER A 23 -30.45 -41.56 11.73
C SER A 23 -31.87 -41.21 11.28
N PHE A 24 -32.92 -41.77 11.92
CA PHE A 24 -34.30 -41.55 11.44
C PHE A 24 -34.86 -40.16 11.78
N LEU A 25 -34.37 -39.49 12.83
CA LEU A 25 -34.80 -38.14 13.22
C LEU A 25 -33.74 -37.06 12.99
N SER A 26 -32.46 -37.45 12.91
CA SER A 26 -31.36 -36.55 12.63
C SER A 26 -31.06 -36.44 11.14
N GLY A 27 -31.41 -37.43 10.31
CA GLY A 27 -31.11 -37.42 8.86
C GLY A 27 -31.88 -36.35 8.10
N GLU A 28 -33.20 -36.31 8.24
CA GLU A 28 -34.06 -35.35 7.51
C GLU A 28 -33.86 -33.91 8.02
N ALA A 29 -33.66 -33.74 9.33
CA ALA A 29 -33.32 -32.45 9.92
C ALA A 29 -31.91 -31.98 9.50
N LEU A 30 -30.89 -32.85 9.49
CA LEU A 30 -29.56 -32.51 8.96
C LEU A 30 -29.61 -32.18 7.48
N ASP A 31 -30.36 -32.94 6.69
CA ASP A 31 -30.47 -32.73 5.24
C ASP A 31 -31.11 -31.36 4.94
N THR A 32 -32.19 -31.05 5.66
CA THR A 32 -32.84 -29.74 5.56
C THR A 32 -31.91 -28.61 6.00
N MET A 33 -31.21 -28.76 7.13
CA MET A 33 -30.24 -27.76 7.59
C MET A 33 -29.06 -27.61 6.64
N ALA A 34 -28.53 -28.70 6.09
CA ALA A 34 -27.44 -28.68 5.13
C ALA A 34 -27.85 -28.01 3.81
N ASN A 35 -29.09 -28.22 3.36
CA ASN A 35 -29.63 -27.55 2.18
C ASN A 35 -29.76 -26.03 2.40
N VAL A 36 -30.28 -25.62 3.56
CA VAL A 36 -30.39 -24.20 3.93
C VAL A 36 -29.01 -23.55 4.03
N ILE A 37 -28.07 -24.19 4.73
CA ILE A 37 -26.69 -23.70 4.84
C ILE A 37 -26.03 -23.64 3.46
N SER A 38 -26.24 -24.63 2.60
CA SER A 38 -25.68 -24.63 1.24
C SER A 38 -26.18 -23.45 0.41
N TRP A 39 -27.47 -23.13 0.47
CA TRP A 39 -28.02 -21.94 -0.20
C TRP A 39 -27.46 -20.63 0.36
N ILE A 40 -27.31 -20.54 1.69
CA ILE A 40 -26.69 -19.39 2.34
C ILE A 40 -25.23 -19.24 1.86
N VAL A 41 -24.44 -20.30 1.94
CA VAL A 41 -23.04 -20.29 1.52
C VAL A 41 -22.93 -19.93 0.03
N LEU A 42 -23.77 -20.51 -0.82
CA LEU A 42 -23.77 -20.28 -2.26
C LEU A 42 -24.11 -18.82 -2.63
N ILE A 43 -24.86 -18.10 -1.81
CA ILE A 43 -25.19 -16.68 -2.05
C ILE A 43 -24.18 -15.76 -1.34
N PHE A 44 -23.92 -15.96 -0.05
CA PHE A 44 -23.14 -15.03 0.76
C PHE A 44 -21.63 -15.18 0.56
N VAL A 45 -21.11 -16.37 0.27
CA VAL A 45 -19.68 -16.55 -0.01
C VAL A 45 -19.23 -15.79 -1.26
N PRO A 46 -19.90 -15.87 -2.44
CA PRO A 46 -19.47 -15.09 -3.59
C PRO A 46 -19.63 -13.58 -3.35
N ILE A 47 -20.67 -13.13 -2.64
CA ILE A 47 -20.82 -11.71 -2.28
C ILE A 47 -19.65 -11.26 -1.39
N GLY A 48 -19.33 -12.04 -0.34
CA GLY A 48 -18.20 -11.77 0.54
C GLY A 48 -16.87 -11.80 -0.20
N ALA A 49 -16.69 -12.75 -1.12
CA ALA A 49 -15.52 -12.85 -1.97
C ALA A 49 -15.38 -11.62 -2.87
N ILE A 50 -16.47 -11.14 -3.50
CA ILE A 50 -16.47 -9.93 -4.32
C ILE A 50 -16.14 -8.70 -3.48
N VAL A 51 -16.74 -8.55 -2.29
CA VAL A 51 -16.47 -7.40 -1.40
C VAL A 51 -15.01 -7.41 -0.93
N LEU A 52 -14.50 -8.56 -0.49
CA LEU A 52 -13.10 -8.72 -0.10
C LEU A 52 -12.17 -8.45 -1.29
N PHE A 53 -12.52 -8.97 -2.47
CA PHE A 53 -11.78 -8.76 -3.70
C PHE A 53 -11.70 -7.26 -4.05
N TRP A 54 -12.82 -6.55 -3.98
CA TRP A 54 -12.89 -5.11 -4.21
C TRP A 54 -12.05 -4.32 -3.21
N LEU A 55 -12.19 -4.63 -1.91
CA LEU A 55 -11.46 -3.96 -0.84
C LEU A 55 -9.94 -4.16 -0.99
N VAL A 56 -9.50 -5.39 -1.25
CA VAL A 56 -8.09 -5.73 -1.43
C VAL A 56 -7.49 -5.09 -2.69
N HIS A 57 -8.23 -5.00 -3.80
CA HIS A 57 -7.72 -4.37 -5.03
C HIS A 57 -7.73 -2.83 -4.99
N VAL A 58 -8.64 -2.21 -4.23
CA VAL A 58 -8.69 -0.74 -4.08
C VAL A 58 -7.67 -0.21 -3.05
N MET A 59 -7.33 -1.00 -2.04
CA MET A 59 -6.36 -0.61 -1.00
C MET A 59 -4.97 -0.18 -1.51
N PRO A 60 -4.32 -0.86 -2.48
CA PRO A 60 -2.98 -0.50 -2.93
C PRO A 60 -2.92 0.87 -3.64
N GLU A 61 -4.00 1.33 -4.27
CA GLU A 61 -4.08 2.68 -4.84
C GLU A 61 -4.06 3.76 -3.75
N LYS A 62 -4.85 3.59 -2.69
CA LYS A 62 -4.90 4.54 -1.57
C LYS A 62 -3.57 4.58 -0.79
N ILE A 63 -2.85 3.47 -0.73
CA ILE A 63 -1.51 3.40 -0.12
C ILE A 63 -0.47 4.12 -1.00
N ALA A 64 -0.55 3.98 -2.32
CA ALA A 64 0.36 4.65 -3.26
C ALA A 64 0.20 6.18 -3.25
N GLU A 65 -1.04 6.67 -3.18
CA GLU A 65 -1.32 8.12 -3.07
C GLU A 65 -0.83 8.70 -1.75
N LYS A 66 -1.07 8.01 -0.63
CA LYS A 66 -0.60 8.46 0.70
C LYS A 66 0.92 8.50 0.83
N ASN A 67 1.64 7.66 0.09
CA ASN A 67 3.09 7.52 0.18
C ASN A 67 3.86 8.30 -0.90
N HIS A 68 3.20 9.09 -1.75
CA HIS A 68 3.83 9.90 -2.81
C HIS A 68 4.87 9.14 -3.65
N HIS A 69 4.60 7.87 -4.00
CA HIS A 69 5.57 6.98 -4.62
C HIS A 69 5.66 7.16 -6.15
N PRO A 70 6.86 7.14 -6.76
CA PRO A 70 7.09 7.14 -8.21
C PRO A 70 6.53 6.02 -9.08
N GLN A 71 5.90 5.02 -8.49
CA GLN A 71 5.52 3.80 -9.18
C GLN A 71 4.05 3.42 -9.01
N SER A 72 3.15 4.40 -8.82
CA SER A 72 1.69 4.16 -8.77
C SER A 72 1.17 3.42 -10.02
N ALA A 73 1.78 3.65 -11.18
CA ALA A 73 1.45 2.96 -12.44
C ALA A 73 1.80 1.46 -12.46
N ALA A 74 2.89 1.03 -11.80
CA ALA A 74 3.28 -0.39 -11.74
C ALA A 74 2.34 -1.22 -10.86
N ILE A 75 1.76 -0.58 -9.84
CA ILE A 75 0.76 -1.19 -8.97
C ILE A 75 -0.57 -1.36 -9.71
N LYS A 76 -0.96 -0.37 -10.53
CA LYS A 76 -2.14 -0.44 -11.42
C LYS A 76 -2.01 -1.59 -12.44
N THR A 77 -0.81 -1.81 -13.01
CA THR A 77 -0.59 -2.92 -13.96
C THR A 77 -0.57 -4.29 -13.27
N LEU A 78 0.01 -4.40 -12.07
CA LEU A 78 -0.09 -5.63 -11.25
C LEU A 78 -1.54 -5.96 -10.86
N CYS A 79 -2.36 -4.95 -10.56
CA CYS A 79 -3.79 -5.10 -10.27
C CYS A 79 -4.57 -5.65 -11.47
N LEU A 80 -4.35 -5.08 -12.67
CA LEU A 80 -4.94 -5.58 -13.92
C LEU A 80 -4.45 -6.99 -14.28
N LEU A 81 -3.18 -7.30 -14.01
CA LEU A 81 -2.61 -8.62 -14.25
C LEU A 81 -3.17 -9.67 -13.28
N SER A 82 -3.37 -9.32 -12.00
CA SER A 82 -4.05 -10.18 -11.01
C SER A 82 -5.48 -10.53 -11.43
N LEU A 83 -6.22 -9.57 -11.99
CA LEU A 83 -7.56 -9.78 -12.53
C LEU A 83 -7.56 -10.75 -13.72
N PHE A 84 -6.54 -10.67 -14.59
CA PHE A 84 -6.36 -11.60 -15.70
C PHE A 84 -6.04 -13.04 -15.25
N PHE A 85 -5.26 -13.21 -14.18
CA PHE A 85 -4.89 -14.52 -13.64
C PHE A 85 -5.85 -15.04 -12.55
N GLY A 86 -7.05 -14.45 -12.40
CA GLY A 86 -8.09 -14.95 -11.52
C GLY A 86 -7.73 -14.91 -10.02
N GLY A 87 -6.87 -13.98 -9.59
CA GLY A 87 -6.49 -13.83 -8.18
C GLY A 87 -5.37 -14.74 -7.68
N LEU A 88 -4.82 -15.63 -8.51
CA LEU A 88 -3.73 -16.53 -8.12
C LEU A 88 -2.40 -15.79 -7.82
N LEU A 89 -2.23 -14.58 -8.37
CA LEU A 89 -1.04 -13.74 -8.21
C LEU A 89 -1.06 -12.87 -6.93
N TRP A 90 -2.11 -12.93 -6.12
CA TRP A 90 -2.29 -12.10 -4.92
C TRP A 90 -1.08 -12.13 -3.94
N PRO A 91 -0.46 -13.29 -3.61
CA PRO A 91 0.69 -13.33 -2.70
C PRO A 91 1.91 -12.57 -3.24
N ILE A 92 2.09 -12.58 -4.55
CA ILE A 92 3.21 -11.90 -5.22
C ILE A 92 2.99 -10.39 -5.21
N ALA A 93 1.74 -9.92 -5.37
CA ALA A 93 1.42 -8.50 -5.25
C ALA A 93 1.70 -7.95 -3.84
N TRP A 94 1.42 -8.74 -2.80
CA TRP A 94 1.74 -8.38 -1.41
C TRP A 94 3.24 -8.35 -1.16
N LEU A 95 3.99 -9.32 -1.68
CA LEU A 95 5.44 -9.35 -1.62
C LEU A 95 6.05 -8.11 -2.28
N TRP A 96 5.53 -7.69 -3.44
CA TRP A 96 6.07 -6.56 -4.19
C TRP A 96 5.69 -5.19 -3.62
N ALA A 97 4.49 -5.06 -3.03
CA ALA A 97 4.09 -3.85 -2.31
C ALA A 97 4.97 -3.56 -1.08
N TYR A 98 5.50 -4.61 -0.45
CA TYR A 98 6.41 -4.48 0.71
C TYR A 98 7.89 -4.35 0.33
N THR A 99 8.28 -4.73 -0.88
CA THR A 99 9.66 -4.51 -1.34
C THR A 99 9.87 -3.04 -1.72
N LYS A 100 10.63 -2.31 -0.90
CA LYS A 100 11.05 -0.95 -1.22
C LYS A 100 11.82 -0.93 -2.55
N PRO A 101 11.60 0.06 -3.44
CA PRO A 101 12.32 0.16 -4.70
C PRO A 101 13.75 0.63 -4.44
N VAL A 102 14.61 -0.31 -4.02
CA VAL A 102 16.04 -0.05 -3.78
C VAL A 102 16.73 0.45 -5.05
N ALA A 103 16.20 0.09 -6.23
CA ALA A 103 16.69 0.53 -7.53
C ALA A 103 16.44 2.04 -7.80
N TYR A 104 15.28 2.60 -7.42
CA TYR A 104 15.02 4.04 -7.56
C TYR A 104 15.86 4.83 -6.56
N ARG A 105 16.00 4.32 -5.34
CA ARG A 105 16.88 4.90 -4.32
C ARG A 105 18.36 4.85 -4.71
N MET A 106 18.79 3.82 -5.45
CA MET A 106 20.14 3.72 -6.02
C MET A 106 20.37 4.63 -7.22
N ALA A 107 19.37 4.83 -8.08
CA ALA A 107 19.50 5.65 -9.29
C ALA A 107 19.32 7.15 -9.06
N TYR A 108 18.38 7.54 -8.18
CA TYR A 108 17.99 8.95 -7.97
C TYR A 108 18.22 9.47 -6.54
N GLY A 109 18.64 8.61 -5.60
CA GLY A 109 19.15 9.07 -4.29
C GLY A 109 18.11 9.67 -3.32
N THR A 110 16.86 9.84 -3.75
CA THR A 110 15.74 10.36 -2.96
C THR A 110 14.51 9.46 -3.12
N ASP A 111 13.72 9.32 -2.07
CA ASP A 111 12.43 8.63 -2.09
C ASP A 111 11.29 9.54 -2.63
N LYS A 112 11.59 10.82 -2.91
CA LYS A 112 10.62 11.85 -3.35
C LYS A 112 10.77 12.19 -4.83
N HIS A 113 9.65 12.52 -5.48
CA HIS A 113 9.61 12.98 -6.86
C HIS A 113 10.23 14.36 -7.06
N GLU A 114 10.74 14.63 -8.27
CA GLU A 114 11.19 15.98 -8.67
C GLU A 114 10.13 17.05 -8.42
N HIS A 115 8.86 16.71 -8.62
CA HIS A 115 7.74 17.62 -8.43
C HIS A 115 7.58 18.11 -6.98
N TYR A 116 7.99 17.31 -5.99
CA TYR A 116 8.03 17.71 -4.58
C TYR A 116 9.06 18.81 -4.37
N TYR A 117 10.27 18.65 -4.92
CA TYR A 117 11.35 19.62 -4.81
C TYR A 117 11.07 20.93 -5.53
N VAL A 118 10.39 20.86 -6.68
CA VAL A 118 9.92 22.05 -7.40
C VAL A 118 8.90 22.83 -6.58
N HIS A 119 7.92 22.15 -5.98
CA HIS A 119 6.91 22.81 -5.14
C HIS A 119 7.52 23.39 -3.86
N MET A 120 8.45 22.68 -3.22
CA MET A 120 9.17 23.21 -2.06
C MET A 120 10.01 24.45 -2.44
N ALA A 121 10.65 24.46 -3.61
CA ALA A 121 11.35 25.65 -4.10
C ALA A 121 10.40 26.83 -4.39
N GLU A 122 9.19 26.59 -4.91
CA GLU A 122 8.18 27.64 -5.11
C GLU A 122 7.69 28.22 -3.77
N ARG A 123 7.45 27.35 -2.77
CA ARG A 123 7.12 27.80 -1.40
C ARG A 123 8.26 28.57 -0.74
N ALA A 124 9.51 28.20 -1.03
CA ALA A 124 10.69 28.95 -0.63
C ALA A 124 10.68 30.35 -1.24
N GLU A 125 10.38 30.50 -2.53
CA GLU A 125 10.29 31.81 -3.20
C GLU A 125 9.16 32.68 -2.66
N ARG A 126 8.03 32.07 -2.28
CA ARG A 126 6.91 32.76 -1.62
C ARG A 126 7.19 33.15 -0.17
N GLY A 127 8.29 32.67 0.42
CA GLY A 127 8.64 32.91 1.82
C GLY A 127 7.74 32.16 2.82
N GLU A 128 7.07 31.09 2.38
CA GLU A 128 6.16 30.27 3.20
C GLU A 128 6.87 29.15 3.98
N LEU A 129 8.17 28.97 3.76
CA LEU A 129 8.97 27.96 4.46
C LEU A 129 9.70 28.58 5.65
N ASP A 130 9.69 27.86 6.76
CA ASP A 130 10.49 28.19 7.94
C ASP A 130 11.99 28.03 7.64
N GLU A 131 12.85 28.70 8.41
CA GLU A 131 14.31 28.63 8.22
C GLU A 131 14.85 27.19 8.30
N GLU A 132 14.34 26.40 9.23
CA GLU A 132 14.68 24.98 9.36
C GLU A 132 14.28 24.16 8.11
N GLN A 133 13.10 24.44 7.54
CA GLN A 133 12.61 23.75 6.34
C GLN A 133 13.43 24.13 5.10
N LEU A 134 13.85 25.39 5.00
CA LEU A 134 14.73 25.89 3.95
C LEU A 134 16.13 25.26 4.03
N ASP A 135 16.68 25.17 5.24
CA ASP A 135 18.00 24.56 5.48
C ASP A 135 17.98 23.06 5.17
N HIS A 136 16.92 22.36 5.58
CA HIS A 136 16.71 20.96 5.24
C HIS A 136 16.63 20.77 3.71
N LEU A 137 15.85 21.60 3.02
CA LEU A 137 15.71 21.54 1.55
C LEU A 137 17.06 21.79 0.85
N ARG A 138 17.85 22.74 1.34
CA ARG A 138 19.22 22.99 0.84
C ARG A 138 20.11 21.78 1.05
N ALA A 139 20.12 21.21 2.27
CA ALA A 139 20.92 20.03 2.59
C ALA A 139 20.56 18.84 1.69
N GLU A 140 19.28 18.63 1.41
CA GLU A 140 18.85 17.61 0.46
C GLU A 140 19.41 17.89 -0.95
N PHE A 141 19.34 19.14 -1.47
CA PHE A 141 19.92 19.49 -2.77
C PHE A 141 21.44 19.28 -2.84
N PHE A 142 22.19 19.57 -1.76
CA PHE A 142 23.62 19.29 -1.70
C PHE A 142 23.90 17.79 -1.75
N SER A 143 23.16 17.00 -0.98
CA SER A 143 23.32 15.54 -0.99
C SER A 143 23.01 14.92 -2.37
N MET A 144 22.05 15.49 -3.10
CA MET A 144 21.73 15.08 -4.48
C MET A 144 22.85 15.47 -5.46
N ALA A 145 23.53 16.60 -5.23
CA ALA A 145 24.63 17.09 -6.07
C ALA A 145 25.87 16.21 -5.96
N GLU A 146 26.23 15.83 -4.75
CA GLU A 146 27.35 14.92 -4.49
C GLU A 146 27.15 13.56 -5.14
N ARG A 147 25.91 13.11 -5.23
CA ARG A 147 25.54 11.81 -5.83
C ARG A 147 25.34 11.88 -7.35
N GLY A 148 25.44 13.06 -7.95
CA GLY A 148 25.20 13.26 -9.39
C GLY A 148 23.75 13.06 -9.82
N ALA A 149 22.79 13.11 -8.88
CA ALA A 149 21.37 12.79 -9.12
C ALA A 149 20.52 14.02 -9.51
N LEU A 150 21.12 15.19 -9.76
CA LEU A 150 20.38 16.38 -10.19
C LEU A 150 20.09 16.36 -11.69
N SER A 151 18.81 16.18 -12.03
CA SER A 151 18.28 16.58 -13.33
C SER A 151 18.30 18.09 -13.51
N ASP A 152 18.14 18.56 -14.76
CA ASP A 152 18.19 19.99 -15.06
C ASP A 152 17.05 20.78 -14.38
N VAL A 153 15.90 20.14 -14.17
CA VAL A 153 14.78 20.71 -13.42
C VAL A 153 15.13 20.92 -11.95
N LEU A 154 15.80 19.95 -11.32
CA LEU A 154 16.26 20.06 -9.93
C LEU A 154 17.34 21.13 -9.76
N LYS A 155 18.24 21.28 -10.74
CA LYS A 155 19.25 22.37 -10.74
C LYS A 155 18.55 23.73 -10.71
N ALA A 156 17.54 23.92 -11.56
CA ALA A 156 16.75 25.14 -11.57
C ALA A 156 16.02 25.38 -10.23
N ALA A 157 15.46 24.35 -9.61
CA ALA A 157 14.79 24.45 -8.31
C ALA A 157 15.76 24.84 -7.17
N ARG A 158 16.97 24.27 -7.14
CA ARG A 158 18.03 24.65 -6.20
C ARG A 158 18.43 26.11 -6.38
N ASP A 159 18.60 26.55 -7.62
CA ASP A 159 19.04 27.92 -7.92
C ASP A 159 17.97 28.94 -7.48
N ARG A 160 16.69 28.63 -7.69
CA ARG A 160 15.55 29.41 -7.15
C ARG A 160 15.56 29.48 -5.62
N THR A 161 15.74 28.35 -4.95
CA THR A 161 15.85 28.29 -3.48
C THR A 161 17.03 29.12 -2.96
N SER A 162 18.19 29.04 -3.63
CA SER A 162 19.38 29.83 -3.28
C SER A 162 19.15 31.34 -3.41
N LYS A 163 18.45 31.77 -4.47
CA LYS A 163 18.04 33.17 -4.66
C LYS A 163 17.09 33.65 -3.57
N SER A 164 16.12 32.84 -3.16
CA SER A 164 15.21 33.18 -2.05
C SER A 164 15.98 33.42 -0.75
N VAL A 165 16.91 32.51 -0.42
CA VAL A 165 17.75 32.65 0.79
C VAL A 165 18.65 33.89 0.70
N ALA A 166 19.27 34.15 -0.46
CA ALA A 166 20.07 35.35 -0.66
C ALA A 166 19.24 36.65 -0.53
N GLY A 167 17.99 36.63 -1.00
CA GLY A 167 17.04 37.73 -0.84
C GLY A 167 16.62 37.97 0.61
N ARG A 168 16.53 36.91 1.42
CA ARG A 168 16.23 36.98 2.86
C ARG A 168 17.43 37.40 3.70
N ALA A 169 18.64 37.01 3.30
CA ALA A 169 19.90 37.38 3.95
C ALA A 169 20.40 38.78 3.55
N ALA A 170 19.87 39.35 2.46
CA ALA A 170 20.14 40.74 2.12
C ALA A 170 19.59 41.64 3.23
N PRO A 171 20.41 42.53 3.82
CA PRO A 171 19.92 43.48 4.81
C PRO A 171 18.81 44.31 4.15
N GLY A 172 17.59 44.20 4.68
CA GLY A 172 16.46 44.98 4.19
C GLY A 172 16.82 46.47 4.15
N PRO A 173 16.33 47.23 3.15
CA PRO A 173 16.60 48.66 3.09
C PRO A 173 16.13 49.27 4.40
N ALA A 174 17.09 49.84 5.14
CA ALA A 174 16.88 50.50 6.40
C ALA A 174 15.61 51.35 6.34
N ALA A 175 14.68 51.06 7.23
CA ALA A 175 13.51 51.89 7.46
C ALA A 175 14.00 53.34 7.61
N SER A 176 13.55 54.19 6.69
CA SER A 176 13.77 55.61 6.69
C SER A 176 13.11 56.22 7.93
N THR A 177 13.89 56.44 8.98
CA THR A 177 13.54 57.42 10.00
C THR A 177 13.74 58.80 9.39
N SER A 178 12.62 59.36 8.92
CA SER A 178 12.52 60.75 8.50
C SER A 178 12.90 61.67 9.66
N THR A 179 13.85 62.55 9.37
CA THR A 179 14.14 63.77 10.11
C THR A 179 12.93 64.71 10.07
N THR A 180 12.51 65.27 11.22
CA THR A 180 11.91 66.62 11.43
C THR A 180 11.57 66.74 12.93
N GLY A 181 11.98 67.71 13.74
CA GLY A 181 12.72 68.94 13.54
C GLY A 181 13.03 69.58 14.90
N GLY A 182 14.03 70.47 14.91
CA GLY A 182 14.23 71.40 16.02
C GLY A 182 13.27 72.59 15.94
N HIS A 183 12.83 73.08 17.10
CA HIS A 183 12.68 74.50 17.47
C HIS A 183 11.82 74.61 18.74
N ALA A 184 12.47 74.94 19.86
CA ALA A 184 11.99 75.88 20.88
C ALA A 184 13.21 76.29 21.72
#